data_AF-A0A535XBS7-F1
#
_entry.id   AF-A0A535XBS7-F1
#
_cell.length_a   1.000
_cell.length_b   1.000
_cell.length_c   1.000
_cell.angle_alpha   90.00
_cell.angle_beta   90.00
_cell.angle_gamma   90.00
#
_symmetry.space_group_name_H-M   'P 1'
#
loop_
_entity.id
_entity.type
_entity.pdbx_description
1 polymer ?
#
loop_
_entity_poly.entity_id
_entity_poly.type
_entity_poly.pdbx_seq_one_letter_code
_entity_poly.pdbx_strand_id
1 'polypeptide(L)'
;MDVEIMELAHVLRVTPETLAAGVPYFDVPRGPRLSEKFSIGLVAEAGDWDSRRSVPADLFLDRALAEPRLSLFNLQVERPLPGLPDLSTRDVLLLASRMCSLDLVITPDTMLAHLAGALAVPTWTLLPAGADWRWMQADRADSPWYLTMRLIRQSRPGEWQPVVDQVWRRLRLVHA
;
A
#
# COMPACT_ATOMS: atom_id res chain seq x y z
N MET A 1 0.19 14.96 -31.94
CA MET A 1 1.06 13.80 -31.67
C MET A 1 0.42 13.12 -30.49
N ASP A 2 -0.15 11.95 -30.72
CA ASP A 2 -0.75 11.16 -29.66
C ASP A 2 0.40 10.46 -28.92
N VAL A 3 0.40 10.55 -27.60
CA VAL A 3 1.44 9.97 -26.73
C VAL A 3 0.74 8.99 -25.82
N GLU A 4 1.15 7.72 -25.89
CA GLU A 4 0.61 6.71 -24.98
C GLU A 4 1.15 6.91 -23.56
N ILE A 5 0.40 6.47 -22.55
CA ILE A 5 0.82 6.63 -21.14
C ILE A 5 2.19 5.98 -20.85
N MET A 6 2.52 4.92 -21.60
CA MET A 6 3.80 4.20 -21.55
C MET A 6 4.97 5.01 -22.09
N GLU A 7 4.71 5.95 -22.99
CA GLU A 7 5.72 6.77 -23.64
C GLU A 7 5.96 8.08 -22.88
N LEU A 8 5.08 8.42 -21.94
CA LEU A 8 5.12 9.69 -21.21
C LEU A 8 6.46 9.92 -20.50
N ALA A 9 7.01 8.89 -19.85
CA ALA A 9 8.31 9.00 -19.19
C ALA A 9 9.44 9.32 -20.18
N HIS A 10 9.39 8.70 -21.38
CA HIS A 10 10.35 8.98 -22.45
C HIS A 10 10.19 10.40 -22.99
N VAL A 11 8.96 10.82 -23.28
CA VAL A 11 8.65 12.16 -23.81
C VAL A 11 9.05 13.27 -22.84
N LEU A 12 8.78 13.07 -21.54
CA LEU A 12 9.14 14.02 -20.48
C LEU A 12 10.60 13.90 -20.04
N ARG A 13 11.36 12.95 -20.60
CA ARG A 13 12.75 12.64 -20.19
C ARG A 13 12.89 12.37 -18.69
N VAL A 14 11.87 11.74 -18.13
CA VAL A 14 11.82 11.36 -16.72
C VAL A 14 12.52 10.02 -16.54
N THR A 15 13.47 10.02 -15.63
CA THR A 15 14.21 8.85 -15.14
C THR A 15 13.88 8.59 -13.67
N PRO A 16 14.08 7.37 -13.14
CA PRO A 16 13.97 7.10 -11.72
C PRO A 16 14.77 8.08 -10.85
N GLU A 17 15.94 8.51 -11.30
CA GLU A 17 16.81 9.45 -10.61
C GLU A 17 16.18 10.85 -10.54
N THR A 18 15.54 11.31 -11.63
CA THR A 18 14.85 12.60 -11.66
C THR A 18 13.53 12.61 -10.89
N LEU A 19 12.90 11.44 -10.67
CA LEU A 19 11.71 11.30 -9.81
C LEU A 19 12.05 11.40 -8.32
N ALA A 20 13.31 11.18 -7.95
CA ALA A 20 13.74 11.14 -6.55
C ALA A 20 13.68 12.50 -5.81
N ALA A 21 13.29 13.60 -6.49
CA ALA A 21 13.15 14.93 -5.90
C ALA A 21 12.02 15.05 -4.85
N GLY A 22 11.19 14.01 -4.68
CA GLY A 22 10.66 13.61 -3.37
C GLY A 22 9.16 13.82 -3.13
N VAL A 23 8.52 12.77 -2.60
CA VAL A 23 7.20 12.83 -1.93
C VAL A 23 7.33 13.55 -0.57
N PRO A 24 6.27 14.19 -0.04
CA PRO A 24 4.89 14.18 -0.54
C PRO A 24 4.72 15.01 -1.81
N TYR A 25 3.86 14.55 -2.72
CA TYR A 25 3.44 15.29 -3.91
C TYR A 25 2.42 16.38 -3.59
N PHE A 26 1.72 16.26 -2.46
CA PHE A 26 0.79 17.26 -1.94
C PHE A 26 0.61 17.07 -0.44
N ASP A 27 0.32 18.18 0.25
CA ASP A 27 0.13 18.20 1.70
C ASP A 27 -1.35 18.06 2.06
N VAL A 28 -1.61 17.31 3.14
CA VAL A 28 -2.93 17.19 3.75
C VAL A 28 -2.77 17.32 5.27
N PRO A 29 -3.66 18.04 5.97
CA PRO A 29 -3.62 18.12 7.43
C PRO A 29 -3.63 16.73 8.06
N ARG A 30 -2.62 16.47 8.89
CA ARG A 30 -2.50 15.23 9.64
C ARG A 30 -3.55 15.24 10.76
N GLY A 31 -4.37 14.19 10.81
CA GLY A 31 -5.32 13.99 11.90
C GLY A 31 -4.60 13.64 13.22
N PRO A 32 -5.34 13.52 14.33
CA PRO A 32 -4.78 13.06 15.59
C PRO A 32 -4.24 11.63 15.46
N ARG A 33 -3.36 11.26 16.39
CA ARG A 33 -2.89 9.87 16.53
C ARG A 33 -4.07 8.96 16.86
N LEU A 34 -4.14 7.80 16.19
CA LEU A 34 -5.30 6.89 16.30
C LEU A 34 -5.18 5.90 17.46
N SER A 35 -3.95 5.59 17.89
CA SER A 35 -3.67 4.61 18.94
C SER A 35 -2.31 4.87 19.57
N GLU A 36 -2.13 4.43 20.82
CA GLU A 36 -0.82 4.36 21.48
C GLU A 36 0.09 3.27 20.88
N LYS A 37 -0.51 2.33 20.15
CA LYS A 37 0.16 1.24 19.42
C LYS A 37 0.54 1.68 18.01
N PHE A 38 1.34 0.86 17.33
CA PHE A 38 1.67 1.09 15.93
C PHE A 38 0.44 0.88 15.03
N SER A 39 0.05 1.93 14.32
CA SER A 39 -1.24 2.01 13.62
C SER A 39 -1.09 1.67 12.14
N ILE A 40 -1.77 0.62 11.69
CA ILE A 40 -1.68 0.10 10.32
C ILE A 40 -3.04 0.19 9.63
N GLY A 41 -3.10 0.85 8.48
CA GLY A 41 -4.26 0.78 7.58
C GLY A 41 -4.13 -0.41 6.65
N LEU A 42 -5.14 -1.26 6.61
CA LEU A 42 -5.13 -2.49 5.83
C LEU A 42 -6.17 -2.46 4.71
N VAL A 43 -5.73 -2.88 3.54
CA VAL A 43 -6.53 -3.19 2.37
C VAL A 43 -6.10 -4.58 1.91
N ALA A 44 -7.05 -5.49 1.76
CA ALA A 44 -6.82 -6.83 1.23
C ALA A 44 -7.25 -6.93 -0.23
N GLU A 45 -8.24 -6.14 -0.65
CA GLU A 45 -8.90 -6.35 -1.93
C GLU A 45 -8.68 -5.22 -2.94
N ALA A 46 -8.41 -5.62 -4.18
CA ALA A 46 -8.41 -4.72 -5.33
C ALA A 46 -9.80 -4.67 -5.99
N GLY A 47 -10.00 -3.70 -6.89
CA GLY A 47 -11.24 -3.61 -7.66
C GLY A 47 -11.46 -4.79 -8.60
N ASP A 48 -12.72 -5.01 -8.97
CA ASP A 48 -13.19 -6.23 -9.66
C ASP A 48 -12.59 -6.47 -11.06
N TRP A 49 -11.92 -5.46 -11.64
CA TRP A 49 -11.31 -5.57 -12.96
C TRP A 49 -10.11 -6.53 -13.02
N ASP A 50 -9.39 -6.72 -11.91
CA ASP A 50 -8.33 -7.71 -11.80
C ASP A 50 -8.20 -8.20 -10.35
N SER A 51 -8.92 -9.29 -10.07
CA SER A 51 -8.96 -9.96 -8.78
C SER A 51 -7.65 -10.66 -8.41
N ARG A 52 -6.73 -10.87 -9.37
CA ARG A 52 -5.42 -11.50 -9.08
C ARG A 52 -4.58 -10.65 -8.14
N ARG A 53 -4.86 -9.35 -8.05
CA ARG A 53 -4.21 -8.42 -7.12
C ARG A 53 -4.73 -8.54 -5.69
N SER A 54 -5.92 -9.11 -5.49
CA SER A 54 -6.53 -9.24 -4.18
C SER A 54 -5.83 -10.32 -3.35
N VAL A 55 -5.53 -9.99 -2.11
CA VAL A 55 -4.96 -10.89 -1.12
C VAL A 55 -6.09 -11.45 -0.25
N PRO A 56 -6.16 -12.77 -0.01
CA PRO A 56 -7.18 -13.33 0.88
C PRO A 56 -7.07 -12.73 2.29
N ALA A 57 -8.16 -12.14 2.77
CA ALA A 57 -8.18 -11.36 4.01
C ALA A 57 -7.91 -12.21 5.26
N ASP A 58 -8.37 -13.46 5.25
CA ASP A 58 -8.14 -14.47 6.28
C ASP A 58 -6.65 -14.69 6.59
N LEU A 59 -5.78 -14.55 5.59
CA LEU A 59 -4.33 -14.64 5.79
C LEU A 59 -3.76 -13.54 6.71
N PHE A 60 -4.43 -12.38 6.79
CA PHE A 60 -4.05 -11.28 7.67
C PHE A 60 -4.77 -11.32 9.01
N LEU A 61 -6.08 -11.56 8.99
CA LEU A 61 -6.97 -11.25 10.12
C LEU A 61 -6.60 -12.00 11.40
N ASP A 62 -6.33 -13.30 11.31
CA ASP A 62 -6.00 -14.09 12.51
C ASP A 62 -4.74 -13.60 13.21
N ARG A 63 -3.70 -13.30 12.44
CA ARG A 63 -2.43 -12.78 12.97
C ARG A 63 -2.54 -11.32 13.42
N ALA A 64 -3.35 -10.53 12.73
CA ALA A 64 -3.64 -9.14 13.03
C ALA A 64 -4.31 -8.98 14.39
N LEU A 65 -5.37 -9.75 14.63
CA LEU A 65 -6.13 -9.70 15.87
C LEU A 65 -5.34 -10.24 17.07
N ALA A 66 -4.36 -11.11 16.82
CA ALA A 66 -3.52 -11.72 17.85
C ALA A 66 -2.27 -10.91 18.24
N GLU A 67 -1.88 -9.85 17.51
CA GLU A 67 -0.66 -9.09 17.78
C GLU A 67 -0.97 -7.86 18.67
N PRO A 68 -0.66 -7.92 19.98
CA PRO A 68 -1.07 -6.88 20.94
C PRO A 68 -0.37 -5.53 20.72
N ARG A 69 0.74 -5.47 19.97
CA ARG A 69 1.50 -4.23 19.73
C ARG A 69 1.00 -3.42 18.54
N LEU A 70 0.10 -3.98 17.74
CA LEU A 70 -0.44 -3.34 16.55
C LEU A 70 -1.88 -2.89 16.77
N SER A 71 -2.26 -1.81 16.11
CA SER A 71 -3.65 -1.39 15.91
C SER A 71 -3.92 -1.37 14.42
N LEU A 72 -4.72 -2.31 13.93
CA LEU A 72 -5.07 -2.39 12.52
C LEU A 72 -6.43 -1.73 12.26
N PHE A 73 -6.55 -1.07 11.12
CA PHE A 73 -7.73 -0.32 10.70
C PHE A 73 -8.13 -0.70 9.27
N ASN A 74 -9.43 -0.83 9.01
CA ASN A 74 -9.95 -1.07 7.67
C ASN A 74 -9.91 0.22 6.83
N LEU A 75 -9.47 0.12 5.58
CA LEU A 75 -9.51 1.23 4.61
C LEU A 75 -10.41 0.95 3.38
N GLN A 76 -10.99 -0.25 3.25
CA GLN A 76 -11.79 -0.67 2.09
C GLN A 76 -13.30 -0.50 2.32
N VAL A 77 -13.99 0.16 1.38
CA VAL A 77 -15.40 0.59 1.50
C VAL A 77 -16.39 -0.54 1.18
N GLU A 78 -16.25 -1.19 0.01
CA GLU A 78 -17.27 -2.12 -0.48
C GLU A 78 -17.29 -3.45 0.29
N ARG A 79 -16.11 -3.94 0.68
CA ARG A 79 -15.92 -5.25 1.31
C ARG A 79 -15.04 -5.08 2.54
N PRO A 80 -15.53 -4.46 3.62
CA PRO A 80 -14.71 -4.09 4.78
C PRO A 80 -14.15 -5.34 5.47
N LEU A 81 -12.95 -5.18 6.06
CA LEU A 81 -12.29 -6.23 6.83
C LEU A 81 -12.98 -6.45 8.18
N PRO A 82 -13.57 -7.62 8.45
CA PRO A 82 -14.32 -7.85 9.67
C PRO A 82 -13.41 -7.79 10.91
N GLY A 83 -13.93 -7.22 11.99
CA GLY A 83 -13.23 -7.12 13.28
C GLY A 83 -12.23 -5.97 13.40
N LEU A 84 -11.99 -5.19 12.34
CA LEU A 84 -11.13 -4.01 12.38
C LEU A 84 -11.96 -2.72 12.51
N PRO A 85 -11.53 -1.73 13.33
CA PRO A 85 -12.10 -0.39 13.30
C PRO A 85 -12.04 0.22 11.90
N ASP A 86 -13.12 0.87 11.47
CA ASP A 86 -13.27 1.35 10.11
C ASP A 86 -12.83 2.81 9.93
N LEU A 87 -11.88 3.03 9.02
CA LEU A 87 -11.43 4.33 8.56
C LEU A 87 -11.74 4.56 7.07
N SER A 88 -12.46 3.65 6.42
CA SER A 88 -12.81 3.76 5.02
C SER A 88 -13.74 4.95 4.76
N THR A 89 -13.61 5.54 3.58
CA THR A 89 -14.48 6.61 3.09
C THR A 89 -14.30 6.76 1.58
N ARG A 90 -15.36 7.23 0.89
CA ARG A 90 -15.30 7.59 -0.53
C ARG A 90 -14.80 9.03 -0.76
N ASP A 91 -14.72 9.82 0.31
CA ASP A 91 -14.12 11.16 0.26
C ASP A 91 -12.59 11.02 0.26
N VAL A 92 -11.97 11.35 -0.87
CA VAL A 92 -10.52 11.21 -1.08
C VAL A 92 -9.71 12.11 -0.15
N LEU A 93 -10.18 13.32 0.15
CA LEU A 93 -9.46 14.25 1.05
C LEU A 93 -9.53 13.77 2.49
N LEU A 94 -10.70 13.28 2.92
CA LEU A 94 -10.85 12.69 4.24
C LEU A 94 -10.02 11.39 4.36
N LEU A 95 -10.00 10.56 3.32
CA LEU A 95 -9.16 9.36 3.27
C LEU A 95 -7.67 9.71 3.38
N ALA A 96 -7.21 10.72 2.64
CA ALA A 96 -5.84 11.21 2.70
C ALA A 96 -5.46 11.67 4.12
N SER A 97 -6.32 12.47 4.77
CA SER A 97 -6.08 12.94 6.14
C SER A 97 -6.00 11.78 7.14
N ARG A 98 -6.90 10.79 7.01
CA ARG A 98 -6.89 9.57 7.83
C ARG A 98 -5.63 8.72 7.59
N MET A 99 -5.20 8.58 6.34
CA MET A 99 -3.96 7.87 6.00
C MET A 99 -2.74 8.52 6.64
N CYS A 100 -2.68 9.85 6.68
CA CYS A 100 -1.58 10.56 7.35
C CYS A 100 -1.54 10.28 8.87
N SER A 101 -2.64 9.91 9.51
CA SER A 101 -2.65 9.51 10.93
C SER A 101 -2.15 8.08 11.20
N LEU A 102 -1.89 7.29 10.15
CA LEU A 102 -1.33 5.94 10.26
C LEU A 102 0.20 5.98 10.27
N ASP A 103 0.81 4.94 10.84
CA ASP A 103 2.24 4.72 10.79
C ASP A 103 2.65 3.91 9.55
N LEU A 104 1.73 3.09 9.02
CA LEU A 104 1.93 2.26 7.83
C LEU A 104 0.60 1.99 7.11
N VAL A 105 0.63 1.96 5.79
CA VAL A 105 -0.45 1.41 4.95
C VAL A 105 0.02 0.13 4.29
N ILE A 106 -0.77 -0.95 4.39
CA ILE A 106 -0.54 -2.21 3.68
C ILE A 106 -1.70 -2.43 2.73
N THR A 107 -1.41 -2.55 1.43
CA THR A 107 -2.44 -2.62 0.40
C THR A 107 -1.95 -3.38 -0.84
N PRO A 108 -2.81 -4.08 -1.59
CA PRO A 108 -2.49 -4.44 -2.95
C PRO A 108 -2.36 -3.21 -3.85
N ASP A 109 -1.97 -3.42 -5.11
CA ASP A 109 -1.99 -2.37 -6.14
C ASP A 109 -3.41 -1.82 -6.37
N THR A 110 -3.70 -0.68 -5.73
CA THR A 110 -4.97 0.05 -5.80
C THR A 110 -4.72 1.55 -5.79
N MET A 111 -5.77 2.36 -5.96
CA MET A 111 -5.69 3.81 -5.74
C MET A 111 -5.09 4.14 -4.36
N LEU A 112 -5.36 3.33 -3.32
CA LEU A 112 -4.90 3.60 -1.96
C LEU A 112 -3.37 3.48 -1.84
N ALA A 113 -2.74 2.59 -2.62
CA ALA A 113 -1.27 2.51 -2.69
C ALA A 113 -0.69 3.81 -3.23
N HIS A 114 -1.28 4.33 -4.32
CA HIS A 114 -0.83 5.55 -4.96
C HIS A 114 -1.06 6.80 -4.09
N LEU A 115 -2.21 6.89 -3.44
CA LEU A 115 -2.53 7.99 -2.53
C LEU A 115 -1.59 8.01 -1.33
N ALA A 116 -1.41 6.89 -0.64
CA ALA A 116 -0.51 6.79 0.50
C ALA A 116 0.95 7.11 0.11
N GLY A 117 1.40 6.58 -1.03
CA GLY A 117 2.72 6.88 -1.58
C GLY A 117 2.92 8.36 -1.91
N ALA A 118 1.92 8.98 -2.55
CA ALA A 118 1.95 10.41 -2.88
C ALA A 118 1.94 11.31 -1.63
N LEU A 119 1.35 10.85 -0.53
CA LEU A 119 1.34 11.55 0.77
C LEU A 119 2.61 11.30 1.61
N ALA A 120 3.59 10.55 1.08
CA ALA A 120 4.76 10.09 1.83
C ALA A 120 4.42 9.29 3.10
N VAL A 121 3.26 8.63 3.15
CA VAL A 121 2.94 7.68 4.21
C VAL A 121 3.75 6.40 3.96
N PRO A 122 4.42 5.82 4.96
CA PRO A 122 5.07 4.52 4.81
C PRO A 122 4.06 3.51 4.27
N THR A 123 4.40 2.84 3.16
CA THR A 123 3.45 1.98 2.45
C THR A 123 4.10 0.68 2.02
N TRP A 124 3.47 -0.46 2.29
CA TRP A 124 3.87 -1.74 1.72
C TRP A 124 2.82 -2.18 0.69
N THR A 125 3.25 -2.26 -0.57
CA THR A 125 2.39 -2.65 -1.66
C THR A 125 2.60 -4.12 -2.01
N LEU A 126 1.51 -4.88 -1.94
CA LEU A 126 1.48 -6.31 -2.19
C LEU A 126 1.13 -6.55 -3.66
N LEU A 127 2.01 -7.21 -4.39
CA LEU A 127 1.93 -7.30 -5.84
C LEU A 127 1.77 -8.74 -6.30
N PRO A 128 0.88 -9.02 -7.25
CA PRO A 128 0.78 -10.35 -7.85
C PRO A 128 2.03 -10.65 -8.71
N ALA A 129 2.20 -11.93 -9.05
CA ALA A 129 3.22 -12.31 -10.01
C ALA A 129 2.88 -11.71 -11.38
N GLY A 130 3.87 -11.09 -12.05
CA GLY A 130 3.64 -10.37 -13.30
C GLY A 130 2.88 -9.05 -13.11
N ALA A 131 3.14 -8.34 -12.01
CA ALA A 131 2.60 -7.01 -11.75
C ALA A 131 2.86 -6.03 -12.90
N ASP A 132 2.02 -4.99 -12.98
CA ASP A 132 2.10 -3.96 -14.00
C ASP A 132 3.47 -3.26 -14.03
N TRP A 133 3.90 -2.85 -15.22
CA TRP A 133 5.19 -2.21 -15.51
C TRP A 133 5.52 -1.04 -14.58
N ARG A 134 4.50 -0.31 -14.08
CA ARG A 134 4.70 0.85 -13.19
C ARG A 134 5.41 0.45 -11.89
N TRP A 135 5.31 -0.82 -11.52
CA TRP A 135 5.96 -1.37 -10.33
C TRP A 135 7.39 -1.83 -10.58
N MET A 136 8.02 -1.50 -11.71
CA MET A 136 9.39 -1.89 -12.04
C MET A 136 9.59 -3.41 -12.16
N GLN A 137 10.82 -3.81 -12.50
CA GLN A 137 11.21 -5.21 -12.61
C GLN A 137 11.09 -5.94 -11.25
N ALA A 138 10.89 -7.26 -11.32
CA ALA A 138 10.55 -8.08 -10.16
C ALA A 138 11.66 -8.17 -9.09
N ASP A 139 12.90 -7.84 -9.44
CA ASP A 139 14.07 -7.80 -8.56
C ASP A 139 14.10 -6.57 -7.65
N ARG A 140 13.28 -5.53 -7.93
CA ARG A 140 13.17 -4.35 -7.07
C ARG A 140 12.15 -4.51 -5.96
N ALA A 141 12.55 -4.07 -4.76
CA ALA A 141 11.71 -4.03 -3.55
C ALA A 141 11.31 -2.60 -3.14
N ASP A 142 11.69 -1.60 -3.92
CA ASP A 142 11.41 -0.17 -3.73
C ASP A 142 10.61 0.38 -4.92
N SER A 143 10.02 1.57 -4.74
CA SER A 143 9.30 2.28 -5.81
C SER A 143 10.01 3.61 -6.09
N PRO A 144 10.44 3.88 -7.35
CA PRO A 144 11.01 5.19 -7.69
C PRO A 144 9.95 6.31 -7.67
N TRP A 145 8.66 5.96 -7.74
CA TRP A 145 7.55 6.91 -7.66
C TRP A 145 7.26 7.33 -6.22
N TYR A 146 7.51 6.45 -5.25
CA TYR A 146 7.11 6.63 -3.85
C TYR A 146 8.24 6.15 -2.94
N LEU A 147 9.09 7.08 -2.50
CA LEU A 147 10.31 6.76 -1.75
C LEU A 147 10.05 6.04 -0.41
N THR A 148 8.89 6.31 0.21
CA THR A 148 8.43 5.68 1.46
C THR A 148 7.81 4.30 1.26
N MET A 149 7.71 3.83 0.01
CA MET A 149 7.04 2.58 -0.33
C MET A 149 8.01 1.40 -0.42
N ARG A 150 7.54 0.23 -0.02
CA ARG A 150 8.21 -1.06 -0.24
C ARG A 150 7.29 -2.01 -1.00
N LEU A 151 7.86 -2.72 -1.96
CA LEU A 151 7.16 -3.68 -2.79
C LEU A 151 7.40 -5.09 -2.25
N ILE A 152 6.33 -5.87 -2.15
CA ILE A 152 6.36 -7.27 -1.71
C ILE A 152 5.57 -8.07 -2.75
N ARG A 153 6.24 -9.01 -3.42
CA ARG A 153 5.72 -9.63 -4.65
C ARG A 153 5.49 -11.11 -4.45
N GLN A 154 4.44 -11.62 -5.06
CA GLN A 154 4.32 -13.06 -5.28
C GLN A 154 5.43 -13.55 -6.22
N SER A 155 6.08 -14.63 -5.83
CA SER A 155 6.99 -15.37 -6.71
C SER A 155 6.23 -16.20 -7.75
N ARG A 156 5.04 -16.68 -7.39
CA ARG A 156 4.16 -17.50 -8.23
C ARG A 156 2.73 -17.01 -8.15
N PRO A 157 1.99 -16.98 -9.27
CA PRO A 157 0.59 -16.54 -9.27
C PRO A 157 -0.26 -17.30 -8.24
N GLY A 158 -1.01 -16.56 -7.43
CA GLY A 158 -1.92 -17.15 -6.43
C GLY A 158 -1.27 -17.55 -5.10
N GLU A 159 0.06 -17.62 -5.00
CA GLU A 159 0.76 -17.91 -3.76
C GLU A 159 0.89 -16.66 -2.88
N TRP A 160 -0.21 -16.26 -2.23
CA TRP A 160 -0.23 -15.09 -1.32
C TRP A 160 0.34 -15.37 0.07
N GLN A 161 0.30 -16.61 0.56
CA GLN A 161 0.79 -16.96 1.89
C GLN A 161 2.26 -16.53 2.12
N PRO A 162 3.23 -16.79 1.20
CA PRO A 162 4.60 -16.33 1.36
C PRO A 162 4.75 -14.80 1.44
N VAL A 163 3.90 -14.06 0.70
CA VAL A 163 3.88 -12.58 0.73
C VAL A 163 3.44 -12.09 2.10
N VAL A 164 2.36 -12.66 2.64
CA VAL A 164 1.85 -12.33 3.97
C VAL A 164 2.84 -12.72 5.06
N ASP A 165 3.51 -13.87 4.95
CA ASP A 165 4.58 -14.26 5.87
C ASP A 165 5.76 -13.29 5.86
N GLN A 166 6.10 -12.74 4.69
CA GLN A 166 7.13 -11.70 4.58
C GLN A 166 6.69 -10.38 5.24
N VAL A 167 5.43 -9.97 5.08
CA VAL A 167 4.85 -8.82 5.79
C VAL A 167 5.03 -8.99 7.30
N TRP A 168 4.58 -10.12 7.85
CA TRP A 168 4.67 -10.38 9.29
C TRP A 168 6.10 -10.43 9.81
N ARG A 169 7.02 -11.03 9.05
CA ARG A 169 8.44 -11.04 9.39
C ARG A 169 9.02 -9.62 9.46
N ARG A 170 8.65 -8.76 8.51
CA ARG A 170 9.10 -7.36 8.49
C ARG A 170 8.50 -6.55 9.64
N LEU A 171 7.21 -6.72 9.95
CA LEU A 171 6.57 -6.04 11.10
C LEU A 171 7.29 -6.36 12.41
N ARG A 172 7.72 -7.62 12.61
CA ARG A 172 8.50 -7.99 13.80
C ARG A 172 9.83 -7.26 13.92
N LEU A 173 10.48 -6.91 12.80
CA LEU A 173 11.78 -6.23 12.79
C LEU A 173 11.67 -4.72 12.98
N VAL A 174 10.57 -4.10 12.52
CA VAL A 174 10.33 -2.65 12.67
C VAL A 174 9.83 -2.30 14.08
N HIS A 175 9.46 -3.31 14.88
CA HIS A 175 8.90 -3.18 16.23
C HIS A 175 9.61 -4.05 17.29
N ALA A 176 10.87 -4.43 17.02
CA ALA A 176 11.77 -4.97 18.03
C ALA A 176 12.53 -3.81 18.70
#